data_AF-A0A9E4K554-F1
#
_entry.id   AF-A0A9E4K554-F1
#
_cell.length_a   1.000
_cell.length_b   1.000
_cell.length_c   1.000
_cell.angle_alpha   90.00
_cell.angle_beta   90.00
_cell.angle_gamma   90.00
#
_symmetry.space_group_name_H-M   'P 1'
#
loop_
_entity.id
_entity.type
_entity.pdbx_description
1 polymer ?
#
loop_
_entity_poly.entity_id
_entity_poly.type
_entity_poly.pdbx_seq_one_letter_code
_entity_poly.pdbx_strand_id
1 'polypeptide(L)'
;MIQRGNSRQPVFFESDDYQAYLGCLKEGANKHGCAIHTYSLMTNHLHLLLTPESSEAISKIMQFIGRHYVPHINNTYSRSGTLR
;
A
#
# COMPACT_ATOMS: atom_id res chain seq x y z
N MET A 1 9.56 -3.00 6.79
CA MET A 1 8.52 -2.15 7.42
C MET A 1 7.26 -3.00 7.67
N ILE A 2 6.55 -2.79 8.78
CA ILE A 2 5.23 -3.41 9.03
C ILE A 2 4.18 -2.31 8.96
N GLN A 3 3.26 -2.40 8.00
CA GLN A 3 2.09 -1.51 7.94
C GLN A 3 0.85 -2.32 8.34
N ARG A 4 0.13 -1.83 9.36
CA ARG A 4 -1.12 -2.44 9.85
C ARG A 4 -2.30 -1.59 9.40
N GLY A 5 -3.36 -2.22 8.90
CA GLY A 5 -4.62 -1.53 8.64
C GLY A 5 -5.22 -1.01 9.95
N ASN A 6 -5.70 0.23 9.96
CA ASN A 6 -6.30 0.83 11.14
C ASN A 6 -7.57 0.04 11.52
N SER A 7 -7.76 -0.25 12.80
CA SER A 7 -8.93 -0.96 13.37
C SER A 7 -9.16 -2.43 12.94
N ARG A 8 -8.12 -3.25 12.72
CA ARG A 8 -8.27 -4.69 12.38
C ARG A 8 -9.15 -4.96 11.15
N GLN A 9 -9.45 -3.95 10.36
CA GLN A 9 -10.32 -4.10 9.20
C GLN A 9 -9.53 -4.69 8.03
N PRO A 10 -10.19 -5.46 7.15
CA PRO A 10 -9.53 -5.97 5.97
C PRO A 10 -9.02 -4.81 5.11
N VAL A 11 -7.75 -4.84 4.74
CA VAL A 11 -7.10 -3.95 3.78
C VAL A 11 -7.31 -4.46 2.35
N PHE A 12 -7.58 -5.76 2.22
CA PHE A 12 -7.88 -6.46 0.99
C PHE A 12 -9.15 -7.29 1.21
N PHE A 13 -10.11 -7.16 0.30
CA PHE A 13 -11.40 -7.85 0.33
C PHE A 13 -11.48 -8.88 -0.80
N GLU A 14 -10.94 -8.56 -1.98
CA GLU A 14 -10.86 -9.47 -3.12
C GLU A 14 -9.44 -9.55 -3.71
N SER A 15 -9.21 -10.55 -4.56
CA SER A 15 -7.92 -10.80 -5.22
C SER A 15 -7.42 -9.59 -6.02
N ASP A 16 -8.34 -8.83 -6.61
CA ASP A 16 -8.03 -7.65 -7.42
C ASP A 16 -7.45 -6.50 -6.59
N ASP A 17 -7.84 -6.40 -5.31
CA ASP A 17 -7.31 -5.39 -4.39
C ASP A 17 -5.81 -5.57 -4.16
N TYR A 18 -5.36 -6.83 -4.09
CA TYR A 18 -3.94 -7.14 -3.95
C TYR A 18 -3.16 -6.69 -5.18
N GLN A 19 -3.71 -6.88 -6.39
CA GLN A 19 -3.09 -6.45 -7.63
C GLN A 19 -3.06 -4.92 -7.75
N ALA A 20 -4.16 -4.25 -7.40
CA ALA A 20 -4.23 -2.79 -7.38
C ALA A 20 -3.20 -2.18 -6.40
N TYR A 21 -3.04 -2.77 -5.22
CA TYR A 21 -2.03 -2.34 -4.25
C TYR A 21 -0.61 -2.59 -4.76
N LEU A 22 -0.32 -3.77 -5.32
CA LEU A 22 0.99 -4.07 -5.89
C LEU A 22 1.33 -3.16 -7.06
N GLY A 23 0.34 -2.79 -7.88
CA GLY A 23 0.48 -1.78 -8.93
C GLY A 23 0.91 -0.43 -8.35
N CYS A 24 0.19 0.07 -7.35
CA CYS A 24 0.52 1.33 -6.67
C CYS A 24 1.90 1.28 -5.99
N LEU A 25 2.25 0.16 -5.36
CA LEU A 25 3.55 -0.03 -4.70
C LEU A 25 4.69 0.02 -5.71
N LYS A 26 4.55 -0.70 -6.84
CA LYS A 26 5.55 -0.72 -7.90
C LYS A 26 5.73 0.65 -8.55
N GLU A 27 4.63 1.34 -8.83
CA GLU A 27 4.68 2.68 -9.41
C GLU A 27 5.32 3.69 -8.44
N GLY A 28 4.90 3.68 -7.17
CA GLY A 28 5.49 4.52 -6.14
C GLY A 28 6.99 4.24 -5.94
N ALA A 29 7.39 2.97 -5.92
CA ALA A 29 8.78 2.56 -5.77
C ALA A 29 9.67 3.04 -6.93
N ASN A 30 9.19 2.89 -8.17
CA ASN A 30 9.87 3.41 -9.35
C ASN A 30 9.98 4.94 -9.33
N LYS A 31 8.91 5.64 -8.91
CA LYS A 31 8.86 7.10 -8.88
C LYS A 31 9.74 7.73 -7.81
N HIS A 32 9.99 7.01 -6.72
CA HIS A 32 10.69 7.55 -5.55
C HIS A 32 12.05 6.89 -5.27
N GLY A 33 12.55 6.04 -6.16
CA GLY A 33 13.88 5.43 -6.03
C GLY A 33 13.92 4.42 -4.88
N CYS A 34 13.21 3.31 -5.01
CA CYS A 34 13.17 2.27 -3.99
C CYS A 34 13.11 0.88 -4.61
N ALA A 35 14.06 0.02 -4.25
CA ALA A 35 14.07 -1.36 -4.69
C ALA A 35 13.15 -2.20 -3.80
N ILE A 36 12.24 -2.97 -4.42
CA ILE A 36 11.36 -3.93 -3.73
C ILE A 36 12.01 -5.30 -3.81
N HIS A 37 12.37 -5.88 -2.65
CA HIS A 37 12.98 -7.21 -2.60
C HIS A 37 11.95 -8.32 -2.39
N THR A 38 11.07 -8.12 -1.41
CA THR A 38 10.00 -9.08 -1.11
C THR A 38 8.83 -8.38 -0.42
N TYR A 39 7.64 -8.96 -0.59
CA TYR A 39 6.41 -8.53 0.04
C TYR A 39 5.60 -9.73 0.51
N SER A 40 4.89 -9.56 1.63
CA SER A 40 3.84 -10.49 2.09
C SER A 40 2.62 -9.67 2.44
N LEU A 41 1.53 -9.92 1.72
CA LEU A 41 0.25 -9.22 1.86
C LEU A 41 -0.70 -10.14 2.61
N MET A 42 -1.09 -9.76 3.82
CA MET A 42 -2.17 -10.41 4.56
C MET A 42 -3.40 -9.51 4.54
N THR A 43 -4.57 -10.07 4.83
CA THR A 43 -5.83 -9.32 4.84
C THR A 43 -5.81 -8.12 5.79
N ASN A 44 -5.01 -8.12 6.86
CA ASN A 44 -5.00 -7.05 7.88
C ASN A 44 -3.63 -6.35 8.08
N HIS A 45 -2.55 -6.84 7.47
CA HIS A 45 -1.24 -6.20 7.53
C HIS A 45 -0.35 -6.66 6.38
N LEU A 46 0.72 -5.90 6.13
CA LEU A 46 1.69 -6.22 5.11
C LEU A 46 3.13 -6.06 5.62
N HIS A 47 3.99 -6.94 5.10
CA HIS A 47 5.43 -6.92 5.31
C HIS A 47 6.10 -6.56 4.00
N LEU A 48 6.90 -5.49 4.01
CA LEU A 48 7.71 -5.08 2.86
C LEU A 48 9.18 -5.06 3.26
N LEU A 49 10.00 -5.72 2.45
CA LEU A 49 11.44 -5.58 2.45
C LEU A 49 11.84 -4.70 1.27
N LEU A 50 12.27 -3.49 1.58
CA LEU A 50 12.58 -2.44 0.61
C LEU A 50 13.97 -1.88 0.88
N THR A 51 14.69 -1.53 -0.18
CA THR A 51 15.91 -0.71 -0.08
C THR A 51 15.64 0.65 -0.71
N PRO A 52 15.40 1.69 0.10
CA PRO A 52 15.22 3.03 -0.41
C PRO A 52 16.55 3.68 -0.79
N GLU A 53 16.57 4.47 -1.85
CA GLU A 53 17.73 5.31 -2.24
C GLU A 53 17.84 6.58 -1.38
N SER A 54 16.74 7.02 -0.74
CA SER A 54 16.75 8.14 0.22
C SER A 54 15.89 7.85 1.45
N SER A 55 16.18 8.53 2.57
CA SER A 55 15.42 8.43 3.82
C SER A 55 13.92 8.74 3.66
N GLU A 56 13.55 9.57 2.69
CA GLU A 56 12.17 10.00 2.43
C GLU A 56 11.42 9.09 1.46
N ALA A 57 12.13 8.20 0.73
CA ALA A 57 11.53 7.39 -0.33
C ALA A 57 10.37 6.54 0.20
N ILE A 58 10.55 5.89 1.35
CA ILE A 58 9.50 5.08 1.98
C ILE A 58 8.26 5.95 2.29
N SER A 59 8.44 7.09 2.97
CA SER A 59 7.33 7.99 3.31
C SER A 59 6.58 8.49 2.06
N LYS A 60 7.31 8.81 0.98
CA LYS A 60 6.70 9.24 -0.29
C LYS A 60 5.91 8.10 -0.94
N ILE A 61 6.43 6.87 -0.94
CA ILE A 61 5.74 5.68 -1.43
C ILE A 61 4.45 5.44 -0.65
N MET A 62 4.50 5.52 0.68
CA MET A 62 3.30 5.32 1.51
C MET A 62 2.24 6.39 1.25
N GLN A 63 2.65 7.65 1.07
CA GLN A 63 1.73 8.73 0.68
C GLN A 63 1.16 8.51 -0.72
N PHE A 64 1.97 8.04 -1.66
CA PHE A 64 1.54 7.72 -3.02
C PHE A 64 0.48 6.62 -3.01
N ILE A 65 0.75 5.50 -2.32
CA ILE A 65 -0.20 4.40 -2.15
C ILE A 65 -1.49 4.91 -1.50
N GLY A 66 -1.38 5.68 -0.41
CA GLY A 66 -2.54 6.26 0.27
C GLY A 66 -3.43 7.11 -0.64
N ARG A 67 -2.84 7.85 -1.59
CA ARG A 67 -3.59 8.71 -2.52
C ARG A 67 -4.25 7.96 -3.68
N HIS A 68 -3.69 6.84 -4.12
CA HIS A 68 -4.19 6.12 -5.30
C HIS A 68 -5.02 4.88 -4.93
N TYR A 69 -4.60 4.15 -3.90
CA TYR A 69 -5.26 2.92 -3.48
C TYR A 69 -6.49 3.16 -2.59
N VAL A 70 -6.45 4.14 -1.68
CA VAL A 70 -7.57 4.40 -0.76
C VAL A 70 -8.84 4.84 -1.51
N PRO A 71 -8.79 5.77 -2.48
CA PRO A 71 -9.97 6.11 -3.27
C PRO A 71 -10.47 4.94 -4.11
N HIS A 72 -9.58 4.10 -4.64
CA HIS A 72 -9.95 2.90 -5.40
C HIS A 72 -10.79 1.95 -4.56
N ILE A 73 -10.31 1.59 -3.37
CA ILE A 73 -11.05 0.72 -2.42
C ILE A 73 -12.35 1.37 -1.94
N ASN A 74 -12.33 2.67 -1.60
CA ASN A 74 -13.53 3.36 -1.12
C ASN A 74 -14.62 3.43 -2.21
N ASN A 75 -14.24 3.60 -3.48
CA ASN A 75 -15.16 3.60 -4.60
C ASN A 75 -15.69 2.19 -4.92
N THR A 76 -14.81 1.18 -4.95
CA THR A 76 -15.17 -0.21 -5.25
C THR A 76 -16.10 -0.82 -4.19
N TYR A 77 -15.84 -0.56 -2.91
CA TYR A 77 -16.59 -1.19 -1.80
C TYR A 77 -17.58 -0.25 -1.11
N SER A 78 -17.83 0.95 -1.66
CA SER A 78 -18.75 1.95 -1.11
C SER A 78 -18.56 2.19 0.40
N ARG A 79 -17.33 2.11 0.90
CA ARG A 79 -17.00 2.37 2.30
C ARG A 79 -16.53 3.81 2.48
N SER A 80 -17.29 4.56 3.27
CA SER A 80 -16.93 5.89 3.74
C SER A 80 -15.96 5.79 4.92
N GLY A 81 -14.65 5.77 4.66
CA GLY A 81 -13.64 5.80 5.72
C GLY A 81 -12.24 6.18 5.23
N THR A 82 -11.56 7.05 5.96
CA THR A 82 -10.15 7.41 5.72
C THR A 82 -9.24 6.34 6.33
N LEU A 83 -8.30 5.80 5.58
CA LEU A 83 -7.16 5.05 6.13
C LEU A 83 -6.13 6.08 6.66
N ARG A 84 -6.17 6.34 7.97
CA ARG A 84 -5.16 7.13 8.71
C ARG A 84 -4.26 6.22 9.51
#